data_AF-A0A892ZDX7-F1
#
_entry.id   AF-A0A892ZDX7-F1
#
_cell.length_a   1.000
_cell.length_b   1.000
_cell.length_c   1.000
_cell.angle_alpha   90.00
_cell.angle_beta   90.00
_cell.angle_gamma   90.00
#
_symmetry.space_group_name_H-M   'P 1'
#
loop_
_entity.id
_entity.type
_entity.pdbx_description
1 polymer ?
#
loop_
_entity_poly.entity_id
_entity_poly.type
_entity_poly.pdbx_seq_one_letter_code
_entity_poly.pdbx_strand_id
1 'polypeptide(L)' 'MFRISREKLLPSAPNRRWYEADINYQGTKTRGKERLYYSNGGMLYFSRDHKTILPMGKWK' A
#
# COMPACT_ATOMS: atom_id res chain seq x y z
N MET A 1 14.17 0.27 -16.26
CA MET A 1 13.79 -1.13 -15.96
C MET A 1 13.16 -1.15 -14.56
N PHE A 2 11.82 -1.27 -14.45
CA PHE A 2 11.13 -1.28 -13.15
C PHE A 2 11.00 -2.73 -12.67
N ARG A 3 11.71 -3.09 -11.59
CA ARG A 3 11.57 -4.40 -10.91
C ARG A 3 10.45 -4.29 -9.88
N ILE A 4 9.79 -5.37 -9.49
CA ILE A 4 8.65 -5.27 -8.56
C ILE A 4 8.87 -6.20 -7.33
N SER A 5 8.47 -5.75 -6.11
CA SER A 5 8.64 -6.41 -4.77
C SER A 5 7.47 -6.07 -3.71
N ARG A 6 7.23 -6.82 -2.60
CA ARG A 6 5.98 -7.65 -2.26
C ARG A 6 4.75 -7.72 -3.16
N GLU A 7 4.86 -8.20 -4.40
CA GLU A 7 6.01 -8.24 -5.33
C GLU A 7 5.73 -7.83 -6.76
N LYS A 8 4.49 -7.46 -7.11
CA LYS A 8 4.17 -6.92 -8.46
C LYS A 8 3.21 -5.73 -8.47
N LEU A 9 2.73 -5.31 -7.31
CA LEU A 9 1.69 -4.31 -7.21
C LEU A 9 2.30 -2.92 -7.10
N LEU A 10 3.26 -2.73 -6.18
CA LEU A 10 3.77 -1.41 -5.86
C LEU A 10 5.02 -1.07 -6.68
N PRO A 11 5.09 0.12 -7.30
CA PRO A 11 6.27 0.53 -8.07
C PRO A 11 7.53 0.56 -7.20
N SER A 12 8.59 -0.13 -7.61
CA SER A 12 9.90 0.00 -6.96
C SER A 12 10.71 1.16 -7.54
N ALA A 13 11.59 1.72 -6.72
CA ALA A 13 12.65 2.63 -7.13
C ALA A 13 13.79 2.57 -6.10
N PRO A 14 15.02 3.00 -6.45
CA PRO A 14 16.10 3.13 -5.48
C PRO A 14 15.65 3.94 -4.27
N ASN A 15 16.00 3.46 -3.07
CA ASN A 15 15.64 4.07 -1.79
C ASN A 15 14.12 4.21 -1.53
N ARG A 16 13.25 3.57 -2.33
CA ARG A 16 11.81 3.55 -2.07
C ARG A 16 11.49 2.54 -0.98
N ARG A 17 10.80 3.01 0.05
CA ARG A 17 10.24 2.17 1.12
C ARG A 17 8.73 2.30 1.10
N TRP A 18 8.06 1.17 1.26
CA TRP A 18 6.62 1.05 1.38
C TRP A 18 6.26 0.72 2.82
N TYR A 19 5.15 1.30 3.26
CA TYR A 19 4.54 1.06 4.56
C TYR A 19 3.07 0.70 4.33
N GLU A 20 2.50 -0.06 5.25
CA GLU A 20 1.09 -0.47 5.21
C GLU A 20 0.37 -0.02 6.49
N ALA A 21 -0.91 0.27 6.36
CA ALA A 21 -1.80 0.56 7.48
C ALA A 21 -3.15 -0.13 7.29
N ASP A 22 -3.71 -0.63 8.39
CA ASP A 22 -5.09 -1.09 8.43
C ASP A 22 -6.01 0.12 8.36
N ILE A 23 -7.04 0.01 7.55
CA ILE A 23 -8.11 0.99 7.44
C ILE A 23 -9.42 0.31 7.81
N ASN A 24 -10.34 1.09 8.37
CA ASN A 24 -11.61 0.62 8.89
C ASN A 24 -11.46 -0.46 10.00
N TYR A 25 -10.32 -0.51 10.69
CA TYR A 25 -10.15 -1.38 11.84
C TYR A 25 -10.91 -0.79 13.04
N GLN A 26 -12.01 -1.44 13.41
CA GLN A 26 -12.91 -1.00 14.50
C GLN A 26 -12.51 -1.57 15.88
N GLY A 27 -11.27 -2.03 16.06
CA GLY A 27 -10.82 -2.59 17.35
C GLY A 27 -11.43 -3.96 17.68
N THR A 28 -11.94 -4.68 16.69
CA THR A 28 -12.48 -6.04 16.88
C THR A 28 -11.36 -7.08 16.97
N LYS A 29 -11.67 -8.32 17.40
CA LYS A 29 -10.69 -9.41 17.53
C LYS A 29 -9.95 -9.76 16.22
N THR A 30 -10.47 -9.38 15.06
CA THR A 30 -9.91 -9.71 13.74
C THR A 30 -9.59 -8.46 12.92
N ARG A 31 -8.42 -8.43 12.30
CA ARG A 31 -8.05 -7.38 11.33
C ARG A 31 -8.90 -7.53 10.06
N GLY A 32 -9.40 -6.41 9.52
CA GLY A 32 -10.08 -6.37 8.23
C GLY A 32 -9.14 -6.65 7.06
N LYS A 33 -9.69 -6.81 5.85
CA LYS A 33 -8.92 -7.07 4.61
C LYS A 33 -8.43 -5.80 3.89
N GLU A 34 -8.90 -4.64 4.32
CA GLU A 34 -8.62 -3.38 3.64
C GLU A 34 -7.30 -2.78 4.14
N ARG A 35 -6.46 -2.31 3.21
CA ARG A 35 -5.13 -1.76 3.51
C ARG A 35 -4.86 -0.48 2.73
N LEU A 36 -4.20 0.46 3.39
CA LEU A 36 -3.56 1.62 2.77
C LEU A 36 -2.06 1.36 2.66
N TYR A 37 -1.49 1.57 1.48
CA TYR A 37 -0.06 1.54 1.24
C TYR A 37 0.45 2.95 0.92
N TYR A 38 1.51 3.37 1.60
CA TYR A 38 2.13 4.68 1.36
C TYR A 38 3.64 4.54 1.28
N SER A 39 4.26 5.34 0.42
CA SER A 39 5.72 5.36 0.27
C SER A 39 6.36 6.58 0.90
N ASN A 40 7.64 6.46 1.25
CA ASN A 40 8.46 7.60 1.69
C ASN A 40 8.53 8.75 0.67
N GLY A 41 8.36 8.43 -0.63
CA GLY A 41 8.35 9.37 -1.75
C GLY A 41 6.98 9.96 -2.09
N GLY A 42 5.96 9.78 -1.24
CA GLY A 42 4.69 10.50 -1.40
C GLY A 42 3.59 9.75 -2.16
N MET A 43 3.80 8.53 -2.63
CA MET A 43 2.76 7.76 -3.37
C MET A 43 1.78 7.07 -2.42
N LEU A 44 0.49 7.02 -2.79
CA LEU A 44 -0.59 6.42 -2.01
C LEU A 44 -1.41 5.40 -2.84
N TYR A 45 -1.69 4.24 -2.24
CA TYR A 45 -2.49 3.16 -2.84
C TYR A 45 -3.43 2.53 -1.81
N PHE A 46 -4.59 2.09 -2.26
CA PHE A 46 -5.56 1.35 -1.45
C PHE A 46 -5.72 -0.08 -1.95
N SER A 47 -5.98 -1.03 -1.05
CA SER A 47 -6.32 -2.40 -1.38
C SER A 47 -7.52 -2.85 -0.55
N ARG A 48 -8.48 -3.51 -1.19
CA ARG A 48 -9.66 -4.07 -0.50
C ARG A 48 -9.48 -5.51 -0.05
N ASP A 49 -8.56 -6.23 -0.70
CA ASP A 49 -8.44 -7.68 -0.64
C ASP A 49 -6.99 -8.16 -0.49
N HIS A 50 -6.05 -7.26 -0.25
CA HIS A 50 -4.59 -7.46 -0.26
C HIS A 50 -3.98 -7.91 -1.59
N LYS A 51 -4.78 -8.09 -2.65
CA LYS A 51 -4.32 -8.64 -3.94
C LYS A 51 -4.30 -7.60 -5.05
N THR A 52 -5.23 -6.66 -5.01
CA THR A 52 -5.34 -5.56 -5.98
C THR A 52 -5.00 -4.24 -5.31
N ILE A 53 -4.41 -3.32 -6.06
CA ILE A 53 -4.16 -1.95 -5.59
C ILE A 53 -4.81 -0.92 -6.49
N LEU A 54 -5.39 0.10 -5.89
CA LEU A 54 -5.97 1.25 -6.56
C LEU A 54 -5.09 2.48 -6.25
N PRO A 55 -4.56 3.18 -7.26
CA PRO A 55 -3.80 4.41 -7.04
C PRO A 55 -4.74 5.48 -6.50
N MET A 56 -4.36 6.11 -5.39
CA MET A 56 -5.13 7.20 -4.78
C MET A 56 -4.52 8.58 -5.05
N GLY A 57 -3.24 8.62 -5.46
CA GLY A 57 -2.54 9.86 -5.79
C GLY A 57 -1.22 10.00 -5.03
N LYS A 58 -0.81 11.25 -4.84
CA LYS A 58 0.37 11.62 -4.06
C LYS A 58 -0.01 12.53 -2.90
N TRP A 59 0.67 12.40 -1.77
CA TRP A 59 0.46 13.20 -0.56
C TRP A 59 1.60 14.18 -0.28
N LYS A 60 2.62 14.21 -1.14
CA LYS A 60 3.72 15.18 -1.16
C LYS A 60 3.82 15.79 -2.55
#